data_AF-A0AAV0NXC6-F1
#
_entry.id   AF-A0AAV0NXC6-F1
#
_cell.length_a   1.000
_cell.length_b   1.000
_cell.length_c   1.000
_cell.angle_alpha   90.00
_cell.angle_beta   90.00
_cell.angle_gamma   90.00
#
_symmetry.space_group_name_H-M   'P 1'
#
loop_
_entity.id
_entity.type
_entity.pdbx_description
1 polymer ?
#
loop_
_entity_poly.entity_id
_entity_poly.type
_entity_poly.pdbx_seq_one_letter_code
_entity_poly.pdbx_strand_id
1 'polypeptide(L)' 'MCPGVPLATRQISLILSAIVRNFDWCLPDGKDPAELDMNEKFGFTLQKELPLLLVPNRCSL' A
#
# COMPACT_ATOMS: atom_id res chain seq x y z
N MET A 1 10.86 -3.67 -24.08
CA MET A 1 9.73 -4.37 -23.41
C MET A 1 10.30 -5.14 -22.22
N CYS A 2 9.74 -4.99 -21.01
CA CYS A 2 10.29 -5.65 -19.82
C CYS A 2 9.81 -7.13 -19.76
N PRO A 3 10.71 -8.13 -19.68
CA PRO A 3 10.31 -9.54 -19.66
C PRO A 3 9.58 -9.93 -18.37
N GLY A 4 9.72 -9.14 -17.30
CA GLY A 4 9.05 -9.36 -16.02
C GLY A 4 7.58 -8.94 -15.96
N VAL A 5 7.04 -8.26 -16.99
CA VAL A 5 5.68 -7.71 -16.96
C VAL A 5 4.60 -8.76 -16.62
N PRO A 6 4.55 -9.95 -17.26
CA PRO A 6 3.50 -10.93 -16.96
C PRO A 6 3.55 -11.44 -15.51
N LEU A 7 4.75 -11.57 -14.94
CA LEU A 7 4.93 -11.98 -13.55
C LEU A 7 4.49 -10.87 -12.59
N ALA A 8 4.95 -9.63 -12.83
CA ALA A 8 4.62 -8.47 -12.01
C ALA A 8 3.10 -8.25 -11.93
N THR A 9 2.39 -8.34 -13.06
CA THR A 9 0.92 -8.20 -13.08
C THR A 9 0.25 -9.22 -12.17
N ARG A 10 0.67 -10.50 -12.22
CA ARG A 10 0.08 -11.55 -11.36
C ARG A 10 0.42 -11.33 -9.89
N GLN A 11 1.68 -11.04 -9.58
CA GLN A 11 2.14 -10.84 -8.20
C GLN A 11 1.47 -9.64 -7.55
N ILE A 12 1.45 -8.48 -8.20
CA ILE A 12 0.86 -7.26 -7.66
C ILE A 12 -0.63 -7.49 -7.39
N SER A 13 -1.38 -8.08 -8.33
CA SER A 13 -2.80 -8.39 -8.12
C SER A 13 -3.05 -9.34 -6.95
N LEU A 14 -2.24 -10.40 -6.80
CA LEU A 14 -2.39 -11.35 -5.69
C LEU A 14 -2.09 -10.71 -4.33
N ILE A 15 -0.99 -9.94 -4.24
CA ILE A 15 -0.59 -9.27 -3.00
C ILE A 15 -1.64 -8.24 -2.58
N LEU A 16 -2.06 -7.36 -3.51
CA LEU A 16 -3.08 -6.36 -3.22
C LEU A 16 -4.42 -7.00 -2.83
N SER A 17 -4.83 -8.06 -3.53
CA SER A 17 -6.06 -8.79 -3.19
C SER A 17 -6.03 -9.37 -1.77
N ALA A 18 -4.89 -9.94 -1.35
CA ALA A 18 -4.75 -10.47 0.00
C ALA A 18 -4.80 -9.37 1.07
N ILE A 19 -4.23 -8.19 0.80
CA ILE A 19 -4.17 -7.06 1.73
C ILE A 19 -5.55 -6.37 1.86
N VAL A 20 -6.20 -6.05 0.74
CA VAL A 20 -7.46 -5.28 0.73
C VAL A 20 -8.65 -6.12 1.14
N ARG A 21 -8.66 -7.42 0.83
CA ARG A 21 -9.81 -8.30 1.17
C ARG A 21 -9.84 -8.68 2.65
N ASN A 22 -8.69 -8.85 3.28
CA ASN A 22 -8.61 -9.48 4.60
C ASN A 22 -8.62 -8.48 5.77
N PHE A 23 -8.40 -7.20 5.50
CA PHE A 23 -8.27 -6.17 6.53
C PHE A 23 -8.96 -4.89 6.09
N ASP A 24 -9.68 -4.30 7.03
CA ASP A 24 -9.96 -2.87 6.99
C ASP A 24 -8.70 -2.14 7.46
N TRP A 25 -8.45 -0.95 6.93
CA TRP A 25 -7.23 -0.20 7.22
C TRP A 25 -7.60 1.12 7.88
N CYS A 26 -6.93 1.43 8.99
CA CYS A 26 -7.03 2.73 9.64
C CYS A 26 -5.63 3.33 9.81
N LEU A 27 -5.58 4.66 9.86
CA LEU A 27 -4.35 5.35 10.20
C LEU A 27 -4.08 5.23 11.71
N PRO A 28 -2.81 5.13 12.11
CA PRO A 28 -2.43 5.22 13.52
C PRO A 28 -3.03 6.47 14.16
N ASP A 29 -3.48 6.34 15.41
CA ASP A 29 -4.02 7.43 16.23
C ASP A 29 -5.23 8.16 15.62
N GLY A 30 -5.92 7.53 14.65
CA GLY A 30 -7.14 8.10 14.04
C GLY A 30 -6.88 9.32 13.16
N LYS A 31 -5.65 9.48 12.64
CA LYS A 31 -5.28 10.59 11.75
C LYS A 31 -6.18 10.67 10.51
N ASP A 32 -6.37 11.89 10.01
CA ASP A 32 -7.10 12.13 8.76
C ASP A 32 -6.25 11.67 7.56
N PRO A 33 -6.79 10.85 6.64
CA PRO A 33 -6.14 10.52 5.37
C PRO A 33 -5.65 11.72 4.56
N ALA A 34 -6.28 12.90 4.69
CA ALA A 34 -5.86 14.12 4.02
C ALA A 34 -4.49 14.66 4.52
N GLU A 35 -4.05 14.24 5.70
CA GLU A 35 -2.75 14.62 6.28
C GLU A 35 -1.60 13.71 5.83
N LEU A 36 -1.89 12.69 5.00
CA LEU A 36 -0.85 11.82 4.48
C LEU A 36 0.12 12.60 3.59
N ASP A 37 1.41 12.47 3.90
CA ASP A 37 2.47 12.99 3.06
C ASP A 37 2.47 12.27 1.70
N MET A 38 2.22 13.03 0.64
CA MET A 38 2.19 12.54 -0.75
C MET A 38 3.46 12.92 -1.52
N ASN A 39 4.46 13.49 -0.84
CA ASN A 39 5.75 13.76 -1.45
C ASN A 39 6.49 12.46 -1.78
N GLU A 40 7.39 12.55 -2.75
CA GLU A 40 8.14 11.42 -3.27
C GLU A 40 9.63 11.64 -3.03
N LYS A 41 10.33 10.56 -2.65
CA LYS A 41 11.78 10.51 -2.68
C LYS A 41 12.27 9.76 -3.89
N PHE A 42 13.26 10.35 -4.56
CA PHE A 42 13.86 9.74 -5.74
C PHE A 42 14.98 8.77 -5.34
N GLY A 43 14.98 7.57 -5.92
CA GLY A 43 15.95 6.51 -5.67
C GLY A 43 16.00 5.53 -6.84
N PHE A 44 16.41 4.28 -6.59
CA PHE A 44 16.36 3.23 -7.63
C PHE A 44 14.94 2.98 -8.13
N THR A 45 13.96 3.10 -7.23
CA THR A 45 12.53 3.14 -7.52
C THR A 45 11.94 4.38 -6.88
N LEU A 46 10.89 4.96 -7.47
CA LEU A 46 10.11 6.03 -6.85
C LEU A 46 9.41 5.50 -5.59
N GLN A 47 9.53 6.21 -4.47
CA GLN A 47 8.94 5.83 -3.19
C GLN A 47 8.30 7.05 -2.53
N LYS A 48 7.33 6.85 -1.65
CA LYS A 48 6.84 7.92 -0.76
C LYS A 48 8.00 8.43 0.09
N GLU A 49 8.07 9.74 0.30
CA GLU A 49 9.06 10.37 1.18
C GLU A 49 8.91 9.77 2.59
N LEU A 50 7.70 9.86 3.15
CA LEU A 50 7.32 9.14 4.37
C LEU A 50 6.61 7.81 4.06
N PRO A 51 7.03 6.68 4.68
CA PRO A 51 6.34 5.40 4.53
C PRO A 51 4.87 5.46 4.94
N LEU A 52 4.00 4.77 4.20
CA LEU A 52 2.62 4.61 4.59
C LEU A 52 2.52 3.64 5.78
N LEU A 53 2.05 4.14 6.93
CA LEU A 53 1.80 3.35 8.13
C LEU A 53 0.29 3.14 8.27
N LEU A 54 -0.14 1.88 8.38
CA LEU A 54 -1.53 1.50 8.57
C LEU A 54 -1.64 0.46 9.68
N VAL A 55 -2.75 0.50 10.41
CA VAL A 55 -3.12 -0.52 11.38
C VAL A 55 -4.19 -1.41 10.73
N PRO A 56 -3.97 -2.74 10.66
CA PRO A 56 -4.99 -3.66 10.20
C PRO A 56 -6.09 -3.81 11.25
N ASN A 57 -7.31 -3.43 10.90
CA ASN A 57 -8.52 -3.77 11.63
C ASN A 57 -9.12 -5.02 11.01
N ARG A 58 -9.39 -6.05 11.82
CA ARG A 58 -10.15 -7.19 11.35
C ARG A 58 -11.61 -6.79 11.30
N CYS A 59 -12.30 -7.13 10.21
CA CYS A 59 -13.76 -7.24 10.22
C CYS A 59 -14.19 -8.03 11.47
N SER A 60 -14.86 -7.38 12.41
CA SER A 60 -15.76 -8.07 13.33
C SER A 60 -17.00 -8.45 12.53
N LEU A 61 -16.98 -9.63 11.93
CA LEU A 61 -18.21 -10.36 11.62
C LEU A 61 -18.74 -10.98 12.92
#